data_AF-A0A0K8QWM0-F1
#
_entry.id   AF-A0A0K8QWM0-F1
#
_cell.length_a   1.000
_cell.length_b   1.000
_cell.length_c   1.000
_cell.angle_alpha   90.00
_cell.angle_beta   90.00
_cell.angle_gamma   90.00
#
_symmetry.space_group_name_H-M   'P 1'
#
loop_
_entity.id
_entity.type
_entity.pdbx_description
1 polymer ?
#
loop_
_entity_poly.entity_id
_entity_poly.type
_entity_poly.pdbx_seq_one_letter_code
_entity_poly.pdbx_strand_id
1 'polypeptide(L)'
;MHSTNIIMLQTVANGLGKLKDEMVFVGGAVAELYADNPAASEIRPTLDVDCVIEISSRLQFAKLEENLRAKGFKNDTSEGAPICRWIYKDIKVDVMPTDSEVLGFSNRWYEEGIETKIQKNAS
;
A
#
# COMPACT_ATOMS: atom_id res chain seq x y z
N MET A 1 10.04 9.62 -19.43
CA MET A 1 8.93 8.65 -19.28
C MET A 1 8.94 8.25 -17.81
N HIS A 2 7.86 8.47 -17.06
CA HIS A 2 7.81 8.03 -15.66
C HIS A 2 7.84 6.49 -15.62
N SER A 3 8.53 5.94 -14.63
CA SER A 3 8.53 4.49 -14.41
C SER A 3 7.12 4.00 -14.12
N THR A 4 6.82 2.78 -14.56
CA THR A 4 5.56 2.08 -14.28
C THR A 4 5.26 2.02 -12.78
N ASN A 5 6.29 1.84 -11.93
CA ASN A 5 6.12 1.79 -10.47
C ASN A 5 5.61 3.13 -9.91
N ILE A 6 6.22 4.25 -10.32
CA ILE A 6 5.83 5.59 -9.86
C ILE A 6 4.41 5.94 -10.33
N ILE A 7 4.07 5.63 -11.58
CA ILE A 7 2.71 5.86 -12.11
C ILE A 7 1.68 5.06 -11.30
N MET A 8 2.00 3.80 -11.00
CA MET A 8 1.14 2.93 -10.20
C MET A 8 0.97 3.47 -8.77
N LEU A 9 2.07 3.85 -8.12
CA LEU A 9 2.08 4.43 -6.78
C LEU A 9 1.26 5.73 -6.73
N GLN A 10 1.48 6.65 -7.67
CA GLN A 10 0.72 7.90 -7.77
C GLN A 10 -0.77 7.63 -8.00
N THR A 11 -1.12 6.65 -8.84
CA THR A 11 -2.51 6.28 -9.12
C THR A 11 -3.22 5.81 -7.85
N VAL A 12 -2.57 4.92 -7.07
CA VAL A 12 -3.12 4.40 -5.82
C VAL A 12 -3.19 5.49 -4.75
N ALA A 13 -2.11 6.26 -4.56
CA ALA A 13 -2.06 7.35 -3.58
C ALA A 13 -3.13 8.42 -3.84
N ASN A 14 -3.35 8.78 -5.11
CA ASN A 14 -4.43 9.69 -5.50
C ASN A 14 -5.82 9.08 -5.23
N GLY A 15 -6.00 7.78 -5.48
CA GLY A 15 -7.24 7.07 -5.18
C GLY A 15 -7.57 7.02 -3.69
N LEU A 16 -6.56 6.82 -2.84
CA LEU A 16 -6.69 6.84 -1.38
C LEU A 16 -7.09 8.25 -0.87
N GLY A 17 -6.63 9.30 -1.52
CA GLY A 17 -6.93 10.69 -1.15
C GLY A 17 -6.31 11.05 0.20
N LYS A 18 -7.13 11.48 1.18
CA LYS A 18 -6.64 11.77 2.55
C LYS A 18 -6.24 10.51 3.33
N LEU A 19 -6.81 9.34 3.00
CA LEU A 19 -6.52 8.10 3.71
C LEU A 19 -5.04 7.70 3.59
N LYS A 20 -4.36 8.12 2.51
CA LYS A 20 -2.92 7.87 2.34
C LYS A 20 -2.08 8.49 3.47
N ASP A 21 -2.59 9.52 4.15
CA ASP A 21 -1.87 10.22 5.22
C ASP A 21 -1.82 9.37 6.52
N GLU A 22 -2.66 8.34 6.60
CA GLU A 22 -2.70 7.34 7.67
C GLU A 22 -1.92 6.05 7.30
N MET A 23 -1.33 6.00 6.10
CA MET A 23 -0.71 4.80 5.55
C MET A 23 0.80 4.98 5.35
N VAL A 24 1.52 3.86 5.41
CA VAL A 24 2.93 3.77 5.02
C VAL A 24 3.05 2.88 3.80
N PHE A 25 3.52 3.44 2.70
CA PHE A 25 3.80 2.67 1.48
C PHE A 25 5.12 1.92 1.63
N VAL A 26 5.10 0.63 1.34
CA VAL A 26 6.25 -0.26 1.47
C VAL A 26 6.44 -1.10 0.20
N GLY A 27 7.39 -2.03 0.21
CA GLY A 27 7.57 -2.99 -0.87
C GLY A 27 8.35 -2.43 -2.08
N GLY A 28 8.24 -3.13 -3.21
CA GLY A 28 9.03 -2.83 -4.42
C GLY A 28 8.65 -1.50 -5.08
N ALA A 29 7.37 -1.12 -5.01
CA ALA A 29 6.86 0.07 -5.70
C ALA A 29 7.47 1.38 -5.19
N VAL A 30 7.91 1.41 -3.92
CA VAL A 30 8.52 2.59 -3.32
C VAL A 30 10.04 2.65 -3.50
N ALA A 31 10.70 1.58 -3.98
CA ALA A 31 12.15 1.53 -4.10
C ALA A 31 12.73 2.70 -4.92
N GLU A 32 12.01 3.14 -5.96
CA GLU A 32 12.41 4.26 -6.82
C GLU A 32 12.43 5.61 -6.11
N LEU A 33 11.64 5.78 -5.03
CA LEU A 33 11.65 7.00 -4.23
C LEU A 33 12.94 7.16 -3.40
N TYR A 34 13.71 6.09 -3.26
CA TYR A 34 14.96 6.05 -2.53
C TYR A 34 16.20 6.10 -3.43
N ALA A 35 16.04 5.96 -4.75
CA ALA A 35 17.15 6.05 -5.68
C ALA A 35 17.53 7.51 -5.97
N ASP A 36 18.82 7.82 -5.86
CA ASP A 36 19.35 9.13 -6.25
C ASP A 36 19.28 9.34 -7.77
N ASN A 37 19.46 8.26 -8.53
CA ASN A 37 19.23 8.23 -9.98
C ASN A 37 18.41 7.00 -10.35
N PRO A 38 17.07 7.10 -10.31
CA PRO A 38 16.18 5.97 -10.62
C PRO A 38 16.41 5.38 -12.00
N ALA A 39 16.75 6.21 -12.99
CA ALA A 39 16.99 5.79 -14.38
C ALA A 39 18.28 4.98 -14.57
N ALA A 40 19.24 5.10 -13.64
CA ALA A 40 20.47 4.30 -13.64
C ALA A 40 20.43 3.15 -12.62
N SER A 41 19.34 3.03 -11.85
CA SER A 41 19.21 2.00 -10.82
C SER A 41 18.60 0.73 -11.41
N GLU A 42 19.07 -0.46 -11.00
CA GLU A 42 18.49 -1.76 -11.39
C GLU A 42 17.16 -2.05 -10.66
N ILE A 43 16.29 -1.05 -10.54
CA ILE A 43 15.02 -1.21 -9.85
C ILE A 43 14.08 -2.00 -10.75
N ARG A 44 13.61 -3.13 -10.21
CA ARG A 44 12.70 -4.01 -10.93
C ARG A 44 11.27 -3.47 -10.88
N PRO A 45 10.53 -3.58 -11.99
CA PRO A 45 9.08 -3.35 -11.98
C PRO A 45 8.39 -4.29 -10.99
N THR A 46 7.34 -3.81 -10.33
CA THR A 46 6.42 -4.64 -9.54
C THR A 46 4.99 -4.54 -10.08
N LEU A 47 4.11 -5.42 -9.59
CA LEU A 47 2.72 -5.56 -10.06
C LEU A 47 1.68 -5.06 -9.05
N ASP A 48 2.14 -4.54 -7.93
CA ASP A 48 1.34 -4.20 -6.75
C ASP A 48 1.87 -2.99 -5.98
N VAL A 49 1.02 -2.45 -5.13
CA VAL A 49 1.35 -1.41 -4.15
C VAL A 49 1.02 -1.92 -2.76
N ASP A 50 2.02 -1.98 -1.88
CA ASP A 50 1.86 -2.42 -0.50
C ASP A 50 1.70 -1.23 0.44
N CYS A 51 0.71 -1.29 1.33
CA CYS A 51 0.42 -0.28 2.35
C CYS A 51 0.31 -0.94 3.72
N VAL A 52 0.97 -0.36 4.71
CA VAL A 52 0.79 -0.69 6.13
C VAL A 52 -0.03 0.41 6.79
N ILE A 53 -0.95 0.04 7.68
CA ILE A 53 -1.79 0.98 8.44
C ILE A 53 -1.87 0.56 9.91
N GLU A 54 -1.80 1.54 10.81
CA GLU A 54 -1.88 1.31 12.25
C GLU A 54 -3.33 1.02 12.66
N ILE A 55 -3.66 -0.26 12.79
CA ILE A 55 -4.98 -0.75 13.18
C ILE A 55 -4.81 -1.92 14.13
N SER A 56 -5.48 -1.84 15.28
CA SER A 56 -5.40 -2.83 16.36
C SER A 56 -6.74 -3.53 16.65
N SER A 57 -7.72 -3.41 15.74
CA SER A 57 -9.03 -4.06 15.93
C SER A 57 -9.76 -4.33 14.63
N ARG A 58 -10.56 -5.40 14.63
CA ARG A 58 -11.46 -5.77 13.52
C ARG A 58 -12.48 -4.67 13.20
N LEU A 59 -12.94 -3.93 14.21
CA LEU A 59 -13.91 -2.85 14.01
C LEU A 59 -13.29 -1.68 13.24
N GLN A 60 -12.08 -1.25 13.61
CA GLN A 60 -11.34 -0.24 12.86
C GLN A 60 -11.04 -0.71 11.43
N PHE A 61 -10.69 -1.99 11.28
CA PHE A 61 -10.46 -2.57 9.96
C PHE A 61 -11.72 -2.56 9.09
N ALA A 62 -12.88 -2.94 9.63
CA ALA A 62 -14.16 -2.86 8.92
C ALA A 62 -14.49 -1.42 8.46
N LYS A 63 -14.14 -0.41 9.26
CA LYS A 63 -14.30 1.00 8.87
C LYS A 63 -13.34 1.44 7.77
N LEU A 64 -12.08 0.99 7.83
CA LEU A 64 -11.10 1.19 6.75
C LEU A 64 -11.61 0.58 5.45
N GLU A 65 -12.12 -0.64 5.54
CA GLU A 65 -12.73 -1.40 4.48
C GLU A 65 -13.89 -0.63 3.80
N GLU A 66 -14.81 -0.06 4.58
CA GLU A 66 -15.88 0.80 4.06
C GLU A 66 -15.31 2.04 3.34
N ASN A 67 -14.30 2.70 3.93
CA ASN A 67 -13.65 3.86 3.33
C ASN A 67 -12.97 3.54 1.99
N LEU A 68 -12.31 2.39 1.89
CA LEU A 68 -11.67 1.90 0.67
C LEU A 68 -12.73 1.66 -0.43
N ARG A 69 -13.83 1.00 -0.08
CA ARG A 69 -14.95 0.77 -1.03
C ARG A 69 -15.58 2.08 -1.51
N ALA A 70 -15.78 3.04 -0.61
CA ALA A 70 -16.28 4.37 -0.97
C ALA A 70 -15.35 5.13 -1.95
N LYS A 71 -14.05 4.78 -1.98
CA LYS A 71 -13.04 5.32 -2.90
C LYS A 71 -12.89 4.52 -4.19
N GLY A 72 -13.66 3.44 -4.36
CA GLY A 72 -13.66 2.60 -5.55
C GLY A 72 -12.65 1.44 -5.51
N PHE A 73 -12.00 1.19 -4.38
CA PHE A 73 -11.22 -0.04 -4.17
C PHE A 73 -12.19 -1.20 -3.97
N LYS A 74 -11.87 -2.35 -4.56
CA LYS A 74 -12.67 -3.57 -4.45
C LYS A 74 -11.81 -4.69 -3.89
N ASN A 75 -12.34 -5.55 -3.02
CA ASN A 75 -11.60 -6.74 -2.61
C ASN A 75 -11.28 -7.59 -3.84
N ASP A 76 -10.09 -8.16 -3.86
CA ASP A 76 -9.75 -9.18 -4.85
C ASP A 76 -10.39 -10.51 -4.45
N THR A 77 -11.37 -10.96 -5.23
CA THR A 77 -12.08 -12.22 -5.01
C THR A 77 -11.56 -13.33 -5.91
N SER A 78 -10.43 -13.13 -6.58
CA SER A 78 -9.81 -14.20 -7.36
C SER A 78 -9.32 -15.33 -6.46
N GLU A 79 -9.28 -16.54 -7.02
CA GLU A 79 -8.85 -17.72 -6.28
C GLU A 79 -7.39 -17.54 -5.80
N GLY A 80 -7.17 -17.72 -4.49
CA GLY A 80 -5.86 -17.57 -3.87
C GLY A 80 -5.42 -16.13 -3.62
N ALA A 81 -6.26 -15.13 -3.87
CA ALA A 81 -5.97 -13.76 -3.47
C ALA A 81 -5.85 -13.65 -1.94
N PRO A 82 -4.80 -12.98 -1.41
CA PRO A 82 -4.69 -12.77 0.02
C PRO A 82 -5.79 -11.81 0.49
N ILE A 83 -6.26 -12.02 1.73
CA ILE A 83 -7.40 -11.27 2.30
C ILE A 83 -7.17 -9.75 2.39
N CYS A 84 -5.91 -9.31 2.43
CA CYS A 84 -5.54 -7.89 2.41
C CYS A 84 -5.59 -7.24 1.03
N ARG A 85 -5.82 -8.01 -0.05
CA ARG A 85 -5.70 -7.52 -1.42
C ARG A 85 -6.95 -6.81 -1.91
N TRP A 86 -6.69 -5.66 -2.52
CA TRP A 86 -7.65 -4.81 -3.20
C TRP A 86 -7.25 -4.64 -4.66
N ILE A 87 -8.24 -4.33 -5.48
CA ILE A 87 -8.08 -3.91 -6.87
C ILE A 87 -8.57 -2.47 -7.00
N TYR A 88 -7.72 -1.62 -7.56
CA TYR A 88 -8.03 -0.22 -7.88
C TYR A 88 -7.51 0.14 -9.27
N LYS A 89 -8.41 0.39 -10.23
CA LYS A 89 -8.05 0.66 -11.63
C LYS A 89 -7.06 -0.38 -12.19
N ASP A 90 -7.39 -1.65 -11.98
CA ASP A 90 -6.58 -2.81 -12.38
C ASP A 90 -5.22 -2.97 -11.68
N ILE A 91 -4.94 -2.14 -10.66
CA ILE A 91 -3.75 -2.24 -9.80
C ILE A 91 -4.08 -3.06 -8.56
N LYS A 92 -3.21 -4.01 -8.23
CA LYS A 92 -3.25 -4.75 -6.96
C LYS A 92 -2.72 -3.86 -5.83
N VAL A 93 -3.46 -3.78 -4.74
CA VAL A 93 -3.10 -2.97 -3.58
C VAL A 93 -3.30 -3.81 -2.32
N ASP A 94 -2.21 -4.13 -1.63
CA ASP A 94 -2.27 -4.90 -0.41
C ASP A 94 -2.26 -3.95 0.79
N VAL A 95 -3.36 -3.93 1.57
CA VAL A 95 -3.51 -3.04 2.73
C VAL A 95 -3.48 -3.89 4.00
N MET A 96 -2.40 -3.77 4.77
CA MET A 96 -2.08 -4.65 5.87
C MET A 96 -2.11 -3.90 7.21
N PRO A 97 -2.86 -4.37 8.22
CA PRO A 97 -2.84 -3.82 9.56
C PRO A 97 -1.55 -4.20 10.29
N THR A 98 -1.16 -3.42 11.29
CA THR A 98 -0.04 -3.75 12.19
C THR A 98 -0.35 -4.94 13.10
N ASP A 99 -1.58 -5.08 13.57
CA ASP A 99 -1.97 -6.14 14.51
C ASP A 99 -2.38 -7.44 13.79
N SER A 100 -1.70 -8.53 14.15
CA SER A 100 -1.95 -9.86 13.58
C SER A 100 -3.34 -10.41 13.84
N GLU A 101 -4.01 -10.03 14.92
CA GLU A 101 -5.38 -10.50 15.25
C GLU A 101 -6.43 -9.98 14.23
N VAL A 102 -6.08 -8.93 13.47
CA VAL A 102 -6.97 -8.29 12.51
C VAL A 102 -7.11 -9.08 11.22
N LEU A 103 -6.04 -9.69 10.69
CA LEU A 103 -6.09 -10.50 9.46
C LEU A 103 -5.53 -11.92 9.61
N GLY A 104 -5.07 -12.28 10.81
CA GLY A 104 -4.41 -13.56 11.08
C GLY A 104 -2.93 -13.60 10.69
N PHE A 105 -2.35 -12.47 10.31
CA PHE A 105 -0.92 -12.32 10.01
C PHE A 105 -0.46 -10.88 10.24
N SER A 106 0.83 -10.72 10.48
CA SER A 106 1.51 -9.42 10.51
C SER A 106 3.00 -9.61 10.14
N ASN A 107 3.76 -8.51 10.11
CA ASN A 107 5.19 -8.52 9.93
C ASN A 107 5.87 -7.75 11.08
N ARG A 108 6.96 -8.30 11.60
CA ARG A 108 7.77 -7.71 12.69
C ARG A 108 8.24 -6.28 12.43
N TRP A 109 8.26 -5.83 11.18
CA TRP A 109 8.72 -4.50 10.78
C TRP A 109 7.61 -3.45 10.69
N TYR A 110 6.33 -3.83 10.84
CA TYR A 110 5.21 -2.91 10.61
C TYR A 110 5.14 -1.79 11.66
N GLU A 111 5.23 -2.11 12.95
CA GLU A 111 5.18 -1.08 14.02
C GLU A 111 6.34 -0.10 13.91
N GLU A 112 7.59 -0.61 13.92
CA GLU A 112 8.80 0.22 13.78
C GLU A 112 8.80 1.05 12.48
N GLY A 113 8.32 0.46 11.37
CA GLY A 113 8.20 1.15 10.09
C GLY A 113 7.20 2.30 10.11
N ILE A 114 6.11 2.20 10.88
CA ILE A 114 5.16 3.31 11.07
C ILE A 114 5.75 4.40 11.96
N GLU A 115 6.45 4.02 13.03
CA GLU A 115 7.10 4.96 13.95
C GLU A 115 8.19 5.78 13.28
N THR A 116 8.98 5.14 12.40
CA THR A 116 10.17 5.72 11.76
C THR A 116 9.94 6.16 10.30
N LYS A 117 8.68 6.18 9.85
CA LYS A 117 8.32 6.54 8.48
C LYS A 117 8.91 7.88 8.05
N ILE A 118 9.29 7.97 6.79
CA ILE A 118 9.74 9.21 6.15
C ILE A 118 8.77 9.65 5.07
N GLN A 119 8.77 10.96 4.78
CA GLN A 119 8.00 11.50 3.67
C GLN A 119 8.85 11.56 2.40
N LYS A 120 8.29 11.07 1.30
CA LYS A 120 8.88 11.10 -0.04
C LYS A 120 7.84 11.63 -1.02
N ASN A 121 8.28 12.49 -1.94
CA ASN A 121 7.44 13.02 -3.00
C ASN A 121 7.78 12.33 -4.32
N ALA A 122 6.76 11.83 -5.01
CA ALA A 122 6.89 11.33 -6.38
C ALA A 122 6.55 12.46 -7.36
N SER A 123 7.58 13.11 -7.91
CA SER A 123 7.46 14.15 -8.95
C SER A 123 7.34 13.59 -10.35
#